data_AF-A0A3M2BPD8-F1
#
_entry.id   AF-A0A3M2BPD8-F1
#
_cell.length_a   1.000
_cell.length_b   1.000
_cell.length_c   1.000
_cell.angle_alpha   90.00
_cell.angle_beta   90.00
_cell.angle_gamma   90.00
#
_symmetry.space_group_name_H-M   'P 1'
#
loop_
_entity.id
_entity.type
_entity.pdbx_description
1 polymer ?
#
loop_
_entity_poly.entity_id
_entity_poly.type
_entity_poly.pdbx_seq_one_letter_code
_entity_poly.pdbx_strand_id
1 'polypeptide(L)'
;MTMSRRLRFRNRDDRESQALREWHADLVQQYRRGDRARLRRARTIEDAALEPAFHRLLRRLGLSPAGDGEERRAEPADLSALAAVAAVAAMAGRDAELALGTHLGRPKPGSSAAPVSEARFRRLLAAGELEHRFDVLRRILPLLGGGSDAAADLVELAGVLCDWTAWRRRQLAYDYYAVAPQQKEIA
;
A
#
# COMPACT_ATOMS: atom_id res chain seq x y z
N MET A 1 30.50 5.55 -8.98
CA MET A 1 29.21 4.85 -9.00
C MET A 1 28.51 5.10 -7.68
N THR A 2 27.61 6.09 -7.63
CA THR A 2 26.77 6.33 -6.45
C THR A 2 25.84 5.13 -6.30
N MET A 3 25.94 4.38 -5.20
CA MET A 3 25.04 3.25 -4.96
C MET A 3 23.59 3.77 -4.89
N SER A 4 22.78 3.36 -5.87
CA SER A 4 21.36 3.71 -5.92
C SER A 4 20.67 3.08 -4.71
N ARG A 5 20.29 3.90 -3.73
CA ARG A 5 19.62 3.46 -2.51
C ARG A 5 18.18 3.08 -2.86
N ARG A 6 17.86 1.78 -2.82
CA ARG A 6 16.48 1.29 -2.98
C ARG A 6 15.54 1.99 -1.98
N LEU A 7 14.34 2.33 -2.44
CA LEU A 7 13.28 2.84 -1.56
C LEU A 7 12.86 1.77 -0.55
N ARG A 8 12.76 2.16 0.71
CA ARG A 8 12.32 1.27 1.78
C ARG A 8 11.43 2.04 2.75
N PHE A 9 10.35 1.38 3.14
CA PHE A 9 9.40 1.81 4.16
C PHE A 9 9.56 0.80 5.31
N ARG A 10 10.46 1.12 6.25
CA ARG A 10 10.88 0.22 7.32
C ARG A 10 10.02 0.37 8.57
N ASN A 11 9.76 1.61 8.95
CA ASN A 11 8.94 1.96 10.10
C ASN A 11 8.30 3.33 9.89
N ARG A 12 7.34 3.68 10.74
CA ARG A 12 6.53 4.89 10.61
C ARG A 12 7.29 6.20 10.81
N ASP A 13 8.50 6.12 11.36
CA ASP A 13 9.35 7.27 11.69
C ASP A 13 10.44 7.53 10.65
N ASP A 14 10.63 6.63 9.68
CA ASP A 14 11.56 6.89 8.59
C ASP A 14 11.02 7.98 7.64
N ARG A 15 11.96 8.71 7.05
CA ARG A 15 11.65 9.89 6.22
C ARG A 15 10.71 9.55 5.07
N GLU A 16 10.94 8.42 4.43
CA GLU A 16 10.10 7.92 3.33
C GLU A 16 8.67 7.64 3.79
N SER A 17 8.47 7.01 4.95
CA SER A 17 7.13 6.76 5.52
C SER A 17 6.43 8.04 5.96
N GLN A 18 7.14 8.97 6.60
CA GLN A 18 6.59 10.26 6.97
C GLN A 18 6.10 11.04 5.74
N ALA A 19 6.94 11.13 4.70
CA ALA A 19 6.58 11.78 3.45
C ALA A 19 5.34 11.15 2.77
N LEU A 20 5.24 9.81 2.77
CA LEU A 20 4.06 9.10 2.25
C LEU A 20 2.80 9.41 3.07
N ARG A 21 2.90 9.40 4.39
CA ARG A 21 1.77 9.65 5.29
C ARG A 21 1.28 11.09 5.17
N GLU A 22 2.19 12.06 5.12
CA GLU A 22 1.85 13.46 4.89
C GLU A 22 1.26 13.71 3.51
N TRP A 23 1.77 13.03 2.48
CA TRP A 23 1.20 13.07 1.14
C TRP A 23 -0.23 12.52 1.13
N HIS A 24 -0.46 11.39 1.79
CA HIS A 24 -1.79 10.79 1.88
C HIS A 24 -2.76 11.69 2.66
N ALA A 25 -2.31 12.27 3.78
CA ALA A 25 -3.11 13.19 4.59
C ALA A 25 -3.57 14.43 3.80
N ASP A 26 -2.75 14.95 2.89
CA ASP A 26 -3.14 16.00 1.92
C ASP A 26 -4.08 15.46 0.84
N LEU A 27 -3.82 14.26 0.32
CA LEU A 27 -4.62 13.63 -0.75
C LEU A 27 -6.07 13.37 -0.33
N VAL A 28 -6.32 13.00 0.93
CA VAL A 28 -7.67 12.68 1.42
C VAL A 28 -8.50 13.92 1.75
N GLN A 29 -7.93 15.12 1.66
CA GLN A 29 -8.66 16.36 1.86
C GLN A 29 -9.70 16.62 0.76
N GLN A 30 -10.76 17.35 1.12
CA GLN A 30 -11.90 17.62 0.21
C GLN A 30 -11.47 18.32 -1.09
N TYR A 31 -10.53 19.26 -1.02
CA TYR A 31 -10.02 19.97 -2.20
C TYR A 31 -9.20 19.07 -3.15
N ARG A 32 -8.76 17.89 -2.69
CA ARG A 32 -8.05 16.87 -3.49
C ARG A 32 -8.93 15.69 -3.89
N ARG A 33 -10.26 15.72 -3.66
CA ARG A 33 -11.16 14.59 -3.96
C ARG A 33 -11.06 14.08 -5.41
N GLY A 34 -10.86 14.99 -6.37
CA GLY A 34 -10.71 14.64 -7.79
C GLY A 34 -9.41 13.89 -8.08
N ASP A 35 -8.30 14.36 -7.52
CA ASP A 35 -6.99 13.71 -7.61
C ASP A 35 -7.03 12.30 -7.01
N ARG A 36 -7.61 12.16 -5.81
CA ARG A 36 -7.81 10.87 -5.16
C ARG A 36 -8.69 9.94 -6.02
N ALA A 37 -9.77 10.45 -6.59
CA ALA A 37 -10.67 9.66 -7.43
C ALA A 37 -9.97 9.14 -8.70
N ARG A 38 -9.10 9.94 -9.32
CA ARG A 38 -8.31 9.51 -10.48
C ARG A 38 -7.34 8.38 -10.13
N LEU A 39 -6.53 8.55 -9.07
CA LEU A 39 -5.64 7.50 -8.58
C LEU A 39 -6.39 6.20 -8.21
N ARG A 40 -7.55 6.29 -7.56
CA ARG A 40 -8.39 5.10 -7.27
C ARG A 40 -8.84 4.37 -8.53
N ARG A 41 -9.14 5.11 -9.59
CA ARG A 41 -9.66 4.58 -10.87
C ARG A 41 -8.56 4.07 -11.79
N ALA A 42 -7.30 4.45 -11.57
CA ALA A 42 -6.14 3.93 -12.28
C ALA A 42 -6.17 2.40 -12.27
N ARG A 43 -6.18 1.77 -13.45
CA ARG A 43 -6.31 0.31 -13.60
C ARG A 43 -4.95 -0.36 -13.68
N THR A 44 -3.97 0.36 -14.21
CA THR A 44 -2.59 -0.09 -14.33
C THR A 44 -1.67 0.77 -13.46
N ILE A 45 -0.43 0.31 -13.27
CA ILE A 45 0.63 1.09 -12.61
C ILE A 45 0.97 2.33 -13.46
N GLU A 46 0.93 2.19 -14.79
CA GLU A 46 1.17 3.27 -15.73
C GLU A 46 0.10 4.37 -15.62
N ASP A 47 -1.19 4.00 -15.56
CA ASP A 47 -2.28 4.95 -15.34
C ASP A 47 -2.02 5.79 -14.07
N ALA A 48 -1.54 5.15 -13.00
CA ALA A 48 -1.24 5.82 -11.75
C ALA A 48 0.00 6.73 -11.84
N ALA A 49 1.00 6.31 -12.62
CA ALA A 49 2.23 7.07 -12.85
C ALA A 49 1.99 8.36 -13.66
N LEU A 50 0.92 8.41 -14.46
CA LEU A 50 0.54 9.57 -15.25
C LEU A 50 -0.29 10.61 -14.47
N GLU A 51 -0.70 10.31 -13.25
CA GLU A 51 -1.54 11.21 -12.45
C GLU A 51 -0.72 12.29 -11.74
N PRO A 52 -1.12 13.58 -11.79
CA PRO A 52 -0.41 14.68 -11.12
C PRO A 52 -0.18 14.47 -9.61
N ALA A 53 -1.08 13.73 -8.97
CA ALA A 53 -0.99 13.41 -7.55
C ALA A 53 0.19 12.49 -7.22
N PHE A 54 0.56 11.58 -8.13
CA PHE A 54 1.76 10.75 -7.99
C PHE A 54 3.04 11.59 -8.08
N HIS A 55 3.12 12.54 -9.02
CA HIS A 55 4.29 13.42 -9.11
C HIS A 55 4.47 14.31 -7.87
N ARG A 56 3.40 14.65 -7.15
CA ARG A 56 3.50 15.31 -5.84
C ARG A 56 4.10 14.41 -4.76
N LEU A 57 3.85 13.10 -4.80
CA LEU A 57 4.50 12.13 -3.92
C LEU A 57 6.01 12.09 -4.20
N LEU A 58 6.40 12.02 -5.47
CA LEU A 58 7.82 12.03 -5.87
C LEU A 58 8.56 13.25 -5.34
N ARG A 59 8.00 14.46 -5.51
CA ARG A 59 8.60 15.69 -4.98
C ARG A 59 8.73 15.68 -3.46
N ARG A 60 7.72 15.19 -2.74
CA ARG A 60 7.79 15.06 -1.27
C ARG A 60 8.86 14.07 -0.82
N LEU A 61 9.09 13.03 -1.60
CA LEU A 61 10.18 12.07 -1.39
C LEU A 61 11.54 12.58 -1.85
N GLY A 62 11.61 13.76 -2.50
CA GLY A 62 12.81 14.30 -3.13
C GLY A 62 13.32 13.40 -4.24
N LEU A 63 12.44 12.91 -5.10
CA LEU A 63 12.76 11.98 -6.18
C LEU A 63 12.43 12.56 -7.56
N SER A 64 13.36 12.39 -8.50
CA SER A 64 13.16 12.71 -9.92
C SER A 64 13.61 11.55 -10.81
N PRO A 65 12.98 11.31 -11.97
CA PRO A 65 13.49 10.38 -12.98
C PRO A 65 14.86 10.80 -13.56
N ALA A 66 15.09 12.12 -13.65
CA ALA A 66 16.32 12.69 -14.20
C ALA A 66 17.40 12.86 -13.11
N GLY A 67 17.01 13.10 -11.86
CA GLY A 67 17.94 13.37 -10.76
C GLY A 67 18.58 14.75 -10.88
N ASP A 68 17.74 15.78 -11.01
CA ASP A 68 18.12 17.18 -11.17
C ASP A 68 18.05 17.96 -9.85
N GLY A 69 19.09 18.75 -9.56
CA GLY A 69 19.18 19.57 -8.35
C GLY A 69 19.42 18.78 -7.08
N GLU A 70 18.59 19.01 -6.05
CA GLU A 70 18.64 18.33 -4.74
C GLU A 70 17.91 16.96 -4.75
N GLU A 71 17.18 16.64 -5.81
CA GLU A 71 16.37 15.43 -5.90
C GLU A 71 17.22 14.22 -6.27
N ARG A 72 16.97 13.11 -5.58
CA ARG A 72 17.64 11.84 -5.83
C ARG A 72 17.02 11.17 -7.05
N ARG A 73 17.86 10.66 -7.94
CA ARG A 73 17.41 9.83 -9.06
C ARG A 73 16.71 8.56 -8.55
N ALA A 74 15.48 8.33 -9.01
CA ALA A 74 14.75 7.09 -8.75
C ALA A 74 14.93 6.11 -9.91
N GLU A 75 15.13 4.83 -9.61
CA GLU A 75 15.18 3.80 -10.65
C GLU A 75 13.77 3.55 -11.23
N PRO A 76 13.64 3.07 -12.48
CA PRO A 76 12.34 2.78 -13.08
C PRO A 76 11.47 1.81 -12.25
N ALA A 77 12.09 0.84 -11.58
CA ALA A 77 11.39 -0.09 -10.69
C ALA A 77 10.86 0.60 -9.42
N ASP A 78 11.61 1.55 -8.87
CA ASP A 78 11.20 2.37 -7.71
C ASP A 78 10.01 3.26 -8.08
N LEU A 79 10.05 3.87 -9.28
CA LEU A 79 8.94 4.69 -9.80
C LEU A 79 7.67 3.86 -10.00
N SER A 80 7.79 2.67 -10.58
CA SER A 80 6.66 1.75 -10.78
C SER A 80 6.06 1.30 -9.46
N ALA A 81 6.90 0.94 -8.49
CA ALA A 81 6.44 0.56 -7.16
C ALA A 81 5.73 1.73 -6.45
N LEU A 82 6.27 2.94 -6.52
CA LEU A 82 5.64 4.13 -5.93
C LEU A 82 4.32 4.51 -6.61
N ALA A 83 4.19 4.34 -7.92
CA ALA A 83 2.93 4.57 -8.61
C ALA A 83 1.85 3.56 -8.14
N ALA A 84 2.24 2.29 -7.97
CA ALA A 84 1.36 1.29 -7.36
C ALA A 84 0.98 1.67 -5.93
N VAL A 85 1.93 2.17 -5.12
CA VAL A 85 1.67 2.67 -3.75
C VAL A 85 0.68 3.82 -3.78
N ALA A 86 0.86 4.80 -4.66
CA ALA A 86 -0.01 5.96 -4.75
C ALA A 86 -1.46 5.56 -5.06
N ALA A 87 -1.66 4.66 -6.03
CA ALA A 87 -2.99 4.17 -6.39
C ALA A 87 -3.65 3.34 -5.28
N VAL A 88 -2.91 2.47 -4.61
CA VAL A 88 -3.40 1.64 -3.50
C VAL A 88 -3.69 2.50 -2.26
N ALA A 89 -2.80 3.43 -1.91
CA ALA A 89 -2.98 4.35 -0.79
C ALA A 89 -4.18 5.29 -0.99
N ALA A 90 -4.46 5.72 -2.23
CA ALA A 90 -5.65 6.53 -2.54
C ALA A 90 -6.97 5.81 -2.22
N MET A 91 -6.97 4.47 -2.18
CA MET A 91 -8.13 3.68 -1.76
C MET A 91 -8.40 3.78 -0.26
N ALA A 92 -7.35 3.94 0.55
CA ALA A 92 -7.51 4.19 1.98
C ALA A 92 -8.07 5.61 2.21
N GLY A 93 -9.05 5.71 3.10
CA GLY A 93 -9.59 6.97 3.64
C GLY A 93 -8.71 7.60 4.69
N ARG A 94 -7.98 6.78 5.43
CA ARG A 94 -7.10 7.20 6.50
C ARG A 94 -5.97 6.20 6.68
N ASP A 95 -4.85 6.72 7.15
CA ASP A 95 -3.76 5.92 7.68
C ASP A 95 -4.21 5.22 8.97
N ALA A 96 -3.84 3.95 9.13
CA ALA A 96 -4.12 3.16 10.31
C ALA A 96 -2.81 2.77 11.00
N GLU A 97 -2.86 2.67 12.33
CA GLU A 97 -1.74 2.16 13.13
C GLU A 97 -1.77 0.63 13.29
N LEU A 98 -2.91 0.01 12.99
CA LEU A 98 -3.05 -1.43 13.06
C LEU A 98 -2.36 -2.05 11.84
N ALA A 99 -1.49 -3.04 12.09
CA ALA A 99 -0.79 -3.77 11.04
C ALA A 99 -1.76 -4.30 9.97
N LEU A 100 -1.31 -4.30 8.71
CA LEU A 100 -2.12 -4.69 7.56
C LEU A 100 -2.64 -6.11 7.73
N GLY A 101 -1.77 -7.06 8.12
CA GLY A 101 -2.15 -8.46 8.33
C GLY A 101 -3.30 -8.60 9.33
N THR A 102 -3.21 -7.88 10.45
CA THR A 102 -4.26 -7.82 11.47
C THR A 102 -5.54 -7.20 10.92
N HIS A 103 -5.46 -6.13 10.13
CA HIS A 103 -6.62 -5.53 9.46
C HIS A 103 -7.31 -6.49 8.49
N LEU A 104 -6.54 -7.33 7.79
CA LEU A 104 -7.08 -8.31 6.84
C LEU A 104 -7.79 -9.47 7.55
N GLY A 105 -7.27 -9.90 8.71
CA GLY A 105 -7.74 -11.08 9.45
C GLY A 105 -8.79 -10.79 10.51
N ARG A 106 -8.79 -9.60 11.12
CA ARG A 106 -9.65 -9.27 12.26
C ARG A 106 -11.12 -9.09 11.82
N PRO A 107 -12.06 -9.89 12.35
CA PRO A 107 -13.47 -9.70 12.07
C PRO A 107 -13.95 -8.30 12.47
N LYS A 108 -14.86 -7.74 11.67
CA LYS A 108 -15.51 -6.48 12.01
C LYS A 108 -16.47 -6.69 13.19
N PRO A 109 -16.74 -5.66 14.02
CA PRO A 109 -17.79 -5.73 15.02
C PRO A 109 -19.11 -6.24 14.42
N GLY A 110 -19.71 -7.26 15.02
CA GLY A 110 -20.94 -7.89 14.51
C GLY A 110 -20.76 -8.93 13.40
N SER A 111 -19.52 -9.29 13.05
CA SER A 111 -19.21 -10.39 12.13
C SER A 111 -18.29 -11.42 12.77
N SER A 112 -18.51 -12.70 12.47
CA SER A 112 -17.61 -13.80 12.83
C SER A 112 -16.56 -14.09 11.76
N ALA A 113 -16.65 -13.46 10.59
CA ALA A 113 -15.78 -13.70 9.45
C ALA A 113 -14.72 -12.60 9.31
N ALA A 114 -13.51 -12.99 8.91
CA ALA A 114 -12.47 -12.06 8.50
C ALA A 114 -12.90 -11.28 7.25
N PRO A 115 -12.55 -9.97 7.13
CA PRO A 115 -12.79 -9.19 5.91
C PRO A 115 -12.15 -9.81 4.67
N VAL A 116 -10.98 -10.44 4.85
CA VAL A 116 -10.26 -11.17 3.81
C VAL A 116 -10.21 -12.64 4.19
N SER A 117 -10.78 -13.51 3.34
CA SER A 117 -10.66 -14.95 3.50
C SER A 117 -9.21 -15.42 3.35
N GLU A 118 -8.88 -16.52 4.00
CA GLU A 118 -7.54 -17.10 3.96
C GLU A 118 -7.08 -17.37 2.51
N ALA A 119 -7.96 -17.87 1.65
CA ALA A 119 -7.63 -18.11 0.25
C ALA A 119 -7.18 -16.83 -0.49
N ARG A 120 -7.82 -15.68 -0.21
CA ARG A 120 -7.42 -14.39 -0.81
C ARG A 120 -6.14 -13.86 -0.17
N PHE A 121 -5.95 -14.09 1.12
CA PHE A 121 -4.72 -13.74 1.83
C PHE A 121 -3.51 -14.54 1.31
N ARG A 122 -3.64 -15.85 1.13
CA ARG A 122 -2.59 -16.70 0.56
C ARG A 122 -2.21 -16.31 -0.86
N ARG A 123 -3.18 -15.83 -1.67
CA ARG A 123 -2.90 -15.24 -3.00
C ARG A 123 -2.03 -13.99 -2.90
N LEU A 124 -2.24 -13.13 -1.90
CA LEU A 124 -1.37 -11.98 -1.66
C LEU A 124 0.06 -12.45 -1.32
N LEU A 125 0.21 -13.40 -0.40
CA LEU A 125 1.52 -13.95 0.00
C LEU A 125 2.29 -14.60 -1.15
N ALA A 126 1.57 -15.21 -2.09
CA ALA A 126 2.14 -15.88 -3.26
C ALA A 126 2.44 -14.93 -4.44
N ALA A 127 1.96 -13.69 -4.42
CA ALA A 127 2.17 -12.73 -5.50
C ALA A 127 3.63 -12.23 -5.49
N GLY A 128 4.48 -12.80 -6.37
CA GLY A 128 5.89 -12.38 -6.51
C GLY A 128 6.04 -11.06 -7.27
N GLU A 129 5.37 -10.94 -8.41
CA GLU A 129 5.46 -9.76 -9.27
C GLU A 129 4.72 -8.55 -8.71
N LEU A 130 5.18 -7.35 -9.06
CA LEU A 130 4.63 -6.08 -8.58
C LEU A 130 3.17 -5.90 -9.02
N GLU A 131 2.88 -6.19 -10.29
CA GLU A 131 1.57 -6.08 -10.91
C GLU A 131 0.57 -7.02 -10.23
N HIS A 132 0.98 -8.24 -9.92
CA HIS A 132 0.15 -9.19 -9.19
C HIS A 132 -0.15 -8.70 -7.76
N ARG A 133 0.84 -8.16 -7.06
CA ARG A 133 0.64 -7.57 -5.72
C ARG A 133 -0.31 -6.38 -5.77
N PHE A 134 -0.11 -5.50 -6.75
CA PHE A 134 -0.98 -4.35 -7.02
C PHE A 134 -2.43 -4.78 -7.24
N ASP A 135 -2.67 -5.73 -8.13
CA ASP A 135 -4.01 -6.24 -8.44
C ASP A 135 -4.70 -6.88 -7.24
N VAL A 136 -3.96 -7.68 -6.46
CA VAL A 136 -4.50 -8.33 -5.27
C VAL A 136 -4.87 -7.29 -4.21
N LEU A 137 -4.01 -6.31 -3.95
CA LEU A 137 -4.28 -5.24 -2.97
C LEU A 137 -5.49 -4.38 -3.37
N ARG A 138 -5.63 -4.03 -4.66
CA ARG A 138 -6.80 -3.30 -5.18
C ARG A 138 -8.12 -4.02 -4.95
N ARG A 139 -8.10 -5.36 -4.93
CA ARG A 139 -9.29 -6.18 -4.65
C ARG A 139 -9.53 -6.38 -3.15
N ILE A 140 -8.47 -6.38 -2.35
CA ILE A 140 -8.54 -6.58 -0.90
C ILE A 140 -9.00 -5.31 -0.18
N LEU A 141 -8.43 -4.15 -0.49
CA LEU A 141 -8.67 -2.92 0.27
C LEU A 141 -10.15 -2.50 0.37
N PRO A 142 -10.98 -2.62 -0.69
CA PRO A 142 -12.41 -2.32 -0.58
C PRO A 142 -13.14 -3.15 0.49
N LEU A 143 -12.66 -4.37 0.78
CA LEU A 143 -13.26 -5.27 1.78
C LEU A 143 -13.08 -4.75 3.22
N LEU A 144 -12.07 -3.91 3.47
CA LEU A 144 -11.72 -3.44 4.81
C LEU A 144 -12.69 -2.39 5.38
N GLY A 145 -13.57 -1.81 4.57
CA GLY A 145 -14.46 -0.76 5.07
C GLY A 145 -15.43 -0.18 4.05
N GLY A 146 -15.40 -0.63 2.79
CA GLY A 146 -16.29 -0.10 1.76
C GLY A 146 -15.92 1.31 1.33
N GLY A 147 -14.98 1.45 0.40
CA GLY A 147 -14.77 2.71 -0.31
C GLY A 147 -13.95 3.76 0.44
N SER A 148 -14.55 4.91 0.74
CA SER A 148 -13.80 6.10 1.18
C SER A 148 -13.34 6.08 2.63
N ASP A 149 -13.87 5.15 3.46
CA ASP A 149 -13.60 5.02 4.89
C ASP A 149 -12.64 3.87 5.24
N ALA A 150 -12.10 3.18 4.21
CA ALA A 150 -11.16 2.09 4.42
C ALA A 150 -9.90 2.60 5.16
N ALA A 151 -9.59 2.01 6.30
CA ALA A 151 -8.37 2.29 7.05
C ALA A 151 -7.33 1.21 6.71
N ALA A 152 -6.10 1.63 6.44
CA ALA A 152 -5.00 0.71 6.19
C ALA A 152 -3.66 1.32 6.63
N ASP A 153 -2.74 0.49 7.11
CA ASP A 153 -1.37 0.90 7.40
C ASP A 153 -0.64 1.21 6.08
N LEU A 154 -0.36 2.50 5.86
CA LEU A 154 0.29 2.96 4.62
C LEU A 154 1.73 2.48 4.50
N VAL A 155 2.44 2.32 5.62
CA VAL A 155 3.85 1.91 5.65
C VAL A 155 3.97 0.44 5.27
N GLU A 156 3.10 -0.40 5.82
CA GLU A 156 3.06 -1.81 5.41
C GLU A 156 2.59 -1.98 3.98
N LEU A 157 1.57 -1.22 3.53
CA LEU A 157 1.14 -1.23 2.13
C LEU A 157 2.28 -0.85 1.18
N ALA A 158 3.03 0.20 1.51
CA ALA A 158 4.19 0.60 0.73
C ALA A 158 5.29 -0.45 0.77
N GLY A 159 5.51 -1.06 1.93
CA GLY A 159 6.42 -2.19 2.08
C GLY A 159 6.07 -3.40 1.22
N VAL A 160 4.79 -3.74 1.11
CA VAL A 160 4.32 -4.87 0.27
C VAL A 160 4.67 -4.64 -1.20
N LEU A 161 4.60 -3.39 -1.69
CA LEU A 161 4.84 -3.06 -3.09
C LEU A 161 6.34 -2.79 -3.38
N CYS A 162 7.05 -2.12 -2.48
CA CYS A 162 8.44 -1.71 -2.69
C CYS A 162 9.49 -2.71 -2.19
N ASP A 163 9.18 -3.54 -1.19
CA ASP A 163 10.17 -4.39 -0.49
C ASP A 163 9.58 -5.74 -0.06
N TRP A 164 9.21 -6.56 -1.06
CA TRP A 164 8.53 -7.84 -0.86
C TRP A 164 9.47 -8.99 -0.50
N THR A 165 10.04 -8.90 0.69
CA THR A 165 10.98 -9.89 1.23
C THR A 165 10.27 -11.10 1.84
N ALA A 166 11.02 -12.20 2.02
CA ALA A 166 10.54 -13.36 2.77
C ALA A 166 10.19 -13.02 4.23
N TRP A 167 10.88 -12.03 4.83
CA TRP A 167 10.56 -11.55 6.16
C TRP A 167 9.20 -10.83 6.18
N ARG A 168 8.98 -9.88 5.27
CA ARG A 168 7.72 -9.13 5.21
C ARG A 168 6.50 -10.04 4.97
N ARG A 169 6.65 -11.06 4.13
CA ARG A 169 5.62 -12.10 3.93
C ARG A 169 5.31 -12.86 5.21
N ARG A 170 6.33 -13.25 5.97
CA ARG A 170 6.17 -13.96 7.25
C ARG A 170 5.50 -13.07 8.30
N GLN A 171 5.94 -11.83 8.44
CA GLN A 171 5.33 -10.87 9.36
C GLN A 171 3.84 -10.69 9.06
N LEU A 172 3.49 -10.44 7.80
CA LEU A 172 2.10 -10.29 7.38
C LEU A 172 1.27 -11.54 7.70
N ALA A 173 1.85 -12.74 7.53
CA ALA A 173 1.21 -14.00 7.86
C ALA A 173 1.00 -14.16 9.38
N TYR A 174 2.01 -13.83 10.20
CA TYR A 174 1.90 -13.87 11.65
C TYR A 174 0.77 -12.96 12.14
N ASP A 175 0.72 -11.73 11.65
CA ASP A 175 -0.30 -10.75 12.04
C ASP A 175 -1.71 -11.17 11.61
N TYR A 176 -1.85 -11.74 10.40
CA TYR A 176 -3.13 -12.26 9.92
C TYR A 176 -3.61 -13.45 10.74
N TYR A 177 -2.79 -14.50 10.86
CA TYR A 177 -3.20 -15.75 11.51
C TYR A 177 -3.34 -15.62 13.04
N ALA A 178 -2.73 -14.60 13.65
CA ALA A 178 -2.93 -14.28 15.07
C ALA A 178 -4.37 -13.84 15.40
N VAL A 179 -5.11 -13.30 14.42
CA VAL A 179 -6.47 -12.75 14.64
C VAL A 179 -7.54 -13.35 13.74
N ALA A 180 -7.14 -14.08 12.69
CA ALA A 180 -8.06 -14.72 11.78
C ALA A 180 -8.90 -15.78 12.51
N PRO A 181 -10.22 -15.85 12.28
CA PRO A 181 -11.04 -16.92 12.81
C PRO A 181 -10.51 -18.28 12.36
N GLN A 182 -10.36 -19.21 13.31
CA GLN A 182 -10.04 -20.59 12.99
C GLN A 182 -11.21 -21.18 12.20
N GLN A 183 -10.96 -21.74 11.02
CA GLN A 183 -11.98 -22.52 10.33
C GLN A 183 -12.27 -23.74 11.22
N LYS A 184 -13.53 -23.94 11.60
CA LYS A 184 -13.94 -25.21 12.20
C LYS A 184 -13.71 -26.28 11.13
N GLU A 185 -12.72 -27.13 11.31
CA GLU A 185 -12.63 -28.37 10.55
C GLU A 185 -13.94 -29.13 10.81
N ILE A 186 -14.75 -29.27 9.76
CA ILE A 186 -15.89 -30.18 9.77
C ILE A 186 -15.25 -31.57 9.67
N ALA A 187 -15.20 -32.26 10.81
CA ALA A 187 -14.78 -33.65 10.91
C ALA A 187 -15.68 -34.58 10.09
#